data_AF-A0A229X589-F1
#
_entry.id   AF-A0A229X589-F1
#
_cell.length_a   1.000
_cell.length_b   1.000
_cell.length_c   1.000
_cell.angle_alpha   90.00
_cell.angle_beta   90.00
_cell.angle_gamma   90.00
#
_symmetry.space_group_name_H-M   'P 1'
#
loop_
_entity.id
_entity.type
_entity.pdbx_description
1 polymer ?
#
loop_
_entity_poly.entity_id
_entity_poly.type
_entity_poly.pdbx_seq_one_letter_code
_entity_poly.pdbx_strand_id
1 'polypeptide(L)'
;MPANQNPGNFANRPQEEVESIARKGGQSSHQGGFASMDPRKQRDIASKGGHASSGSFQPGDERAREAGRKGGRATGDVDEPEE
;
A
#
# COMPACT_ATOMS: atom_id res chain seq x y z
N MET A 1 2.03 26.79 14.48
CA MET A 1 1.81 25.35 14.23
C MET A 1 1.32 25.23 12.79
N PRO A 2 2.06 24.59 11.87
CA PRO A 2 1.56 24.41 10.52
C PRO A 2 0.34 23.50 10.58
N ALA A 3 -0.83 24.04 10.25
CA ALA A 3 -1.99 23.21 9.92
C ALA A 3 -1.54 22.31 8.76
N ASN A 4 -1.47 20.99 9.00
CA ASN A 4 -1.06 20.05 7.97
C ASN A 4 -2.21 19.95 6.96
N GLN A 5 -2.12 20.76 5.91
CA GLN A 5 -3.12 21.00 4.87
C GLN A 5 -3.28 19.81 3.90
N ASN A 6 -2.96 18.58 4.31
CA ASN A 6 -3.29 17.41 3.50
C ASN A 6 -4.75 17.00 3.79
N PRO A 7 -5.71 17.34 2.90
CA PRO A 7 -7.13 17.04 3.13
C PRO A 7 -7.41 15.52 3.22
N GLY A 8 -6.49 14.68 2.76
CA GLY A 8 -6.61 13.22 2.80
C GLY A 8 -6.16 12.57 4.11
N ASN A 9 -5.53 13.30 5.03
CA ASN A 9 -4.99 12.71 6.27
C ASN A 9 -6.10 12.28 7.24
N PHE A 10 -5.91 11.14 7.92
CA PHE A 10 -6.85 10.64 8.93
C PHE A 10 -7.08 11.61 10.09
N ALA A 11 -6.07 12.42 10.43
CA ALA A 11 -6.19 13.47 11.45
C ALA A 11 -7.17 14.61 11.07
N ASN A 12 -7.52 14.73 9.78
CA ASN A 12 -8.45 15.71 9.24
C ASN A 12 -9.84 15.11 8.97
N ARG A 13 -10.10 13.85 9.38
CA ARG A 13 -11.36 13.13 9.17
C ARG A 13 -12.18 13.01 10.47
N PRO A 14 -13.52 12.93 10.38
CA PRO A 14 -14.34 12.68 11.55
C PRO A 14 -14.06 11.30 12.16
N GLN A 15 -14.09 11.23 13.50
CA GLN A 15 -13.75 10.03 14.27
C GLN A 15 -14.61 8.81 13.87
N GLU A 16 -15.91 9.02 13.63
CA GLU A 16 -16.84 7.97 13.17
C GLU A 16 -16.38 7.32 11.86
N GLU A 17 -15.93 8.14 10.90
CA GLU A 17 -15.47 7.65 9.60
C GLU A 17 -14.20 6.82 9.77
N VAL A 18 -13.25 7.30 10.58
CA VAL A 18 -12.00 6.57 10.88
C VAL A 18 -12.30 5.23 11.56
N GLU A 19 -13.22 5.22 12.53
CA GLU A 19 -13.67 3.99 13.20
C GLU A 19 -14.35 3.02 12.24
N SER A 20 -15.18 3.52 11.31
CA SER A 20 -15.83 2.71 10.29
C SER A 20 -14.81 2.06 9.34
N ILE A 21 -13.77 2.80 8.93
CA ILE A 21 -12.69 2.32 8.07
C ILE A 21 -11.88 1.24 8.79
N ALA A 22 -11.51 1.48 10.06
CA ALA A 22 -10.80 0.50 10.87
C ALA A 22 -11.63 -0.78 11.09
N ARG A 23 -12.92 -0.63 11.41
CA ARG A 23 -13.85 -1.75 11.57
C ARG A 23 -14.00 -2.55 10.26
N LYS A 24 -14.14 -1.89 9.12
CA LYS A 24 -14.23 -2.54 7.80
C LYS A 24 -12.95 -3.30 7.44
N GLY A 25 -11.78 -2.74 7.75
CA GLY A 25 -10.49 -3.41 7.61
C GLY A 25 -10.40 -4.68 8.49
N GLY A 26 -10.83 -4.60 9.75
CA GLY A 26 -10.87 -5.73 10.67
C GLY A 26 -11.91 -6.80 10.33
N GLN A 27 -13.05 -6.43 9.76
CA GLN A 27 -14.06 -7.40 9.33
C GLN A 27 -13.59 -8.23 8.13
N SER A 28 -12.83 -7.62 7.21
CA SER A 28 -12.29 -8.30 6.02
C SER A 28 -11.29 -9.42 6.35
N SER A 29 -10.74 -9.46 7.57
CA SER A 29 -9.86 -10.54 8.02
C SER A 29 -10.59 -11.72 8.67
N HIS A 30 -11.89 -11.60 8.97
CA HIS A 30 -12.67 -12.63 9.69
C HIS A 30 -13.19 -13.76 8.78
N GLN A 31 -13.23 -13.61 7.45
CA GLN A 31 -13.66 -14.69 6.53
C GLN A 31 -12.58 -15.74 6.21
N GLY A 32 -11.48 -15.79 6.98
CA GLY A 32 -10.38 -16.73 6.75
C GLY A 32 -9.40 -16.17 5.71
N GLY A 33 -8.46 -15.36 6.18
CA GLY A 33 -7.39 -14.81 5.35
C GLY A 33 -6.34 -15.86 4.96
N PHE A 34 -5.25 -15.39 4.37
CA PHE A 34 -4.12 -16.24 3.94
C PHE A 34 -3.59 -17.17 5.05
N ALA A 35 -3.64 -16.72 6.32
CA ALA A 35 -3.20 -17.49 7.48
C ALA A 35 -4.15 -18.64 7.86
N SER A 36 -5.42 -18.57 7.47
CA SER A 36 -6.44 -19.59 7.78
C SER A 36 -6.64 -20.60 6.64
N MET A 37 -5.90 -20.45 5.54
CA MET A 37 -5.99 -21.33 4.37
C MET A 37 -5.21 -22.64 4.59
N ASP A 38 -5.51 -23.67 3.80
CA ASP A 38 -4.71 -24.91 3.76
C ASP A 38 -3.21 -24.63 3.54
N PRO A 39 -2.29 -25.22 4.33
CA PRO A 39 -0.86 -24.94 4.24
C PRO A 39 -0.21 -25.24 2.88
N ARG A 40 -0.70 -26.24 2.14
CA ARG A 40 -0.15 -26.55 0.81
C ARG A 40 -0.54 -25.47 -0.18
N LYS A 41 -1.82 -25.08 -0.18
CA LYS A 41 -2.31 -23.98 -1.01
C LYS A 41 -1.61 -22.66 -0.66
N GLN A 42 -1.36 -22.40 0.62
CA GLN A 42 -0.60 -21.24 1.08
C GLN A 42 0.81 -21.22 0.48
N ARG A 43 1.52 -22.35 0.54
CA ARG A 43 2.88 -22.51 -0.01
C ARG A 43 2.91 -22.37 -1.53
N ASP A 44 1.92 -22.89 -2.23
CA ASP A 44 1.84 -22.74 -3.69
C ASP A 44 1.63 -21.27 -4.09
N ILE A 45 0.77 -20.54 -3.39
CA ILE A 45 0.54 -19.11 -3.63
C ILE A 45 1.82 -18.31 -3.32
N ALA A 46 2.45 -18.56 -2.17
CA ALA A 46 3.71 -17.90 -1.79
C ALA A 46 4.82 -18.18 -2.83
N SER A 47 4.93 -19.43 -3.29
CA SER A 47 5.90 -19.81 -4.31
C SER A 47 5.63 -19.09 -5.63
N LYS A 48 4.39 -19.05 -6.12
CA LYS A 48 4.01 -18.31 -7.33
C LYS A 48 4.32 -16.81 -7.19
N GLY A 49 4.02 -16.22 -6.04
CA GLY A 49 4.36 -14.82 -5.75
C GLY A 49 5.87 -14.56 -5.77
N GLY A 50 6.67 -15.49 -5.24
CA GLY A 50 8.12 -15.43 -5.31
C GLY A 50 8.67 -15.51 -6.74
N HIS A 51 8.14 -16.42 -7.57
CA HIS A 51 8.54 -16.55 -8.98
C HIS A 51 8.12 -15.36 -9.84
N ALA A 52 6.97 -14.75 -9.54
CA ALA A 52 6.49 -13.56 -10.24
C ALA A 52 7.23 -12.28 -9.79
N SER A 53 7.86 -12.30 -8.63
CA SER A 53 8.68 -11.20 -8.14
C SER A 53 10.04 -11.20 -8.83
N SER A 54 10.55 -10.02 -9.17
CA SER A 54 11.91 -9.85 -9.68
C SER A 54 13.01 -10.04 -8.61
N GLY A 55 12.64 -10.52 -7.42
CA GLY A 55 13.50 -10.59 -6.25
C GLY A 55 13.65 -9.26 -5.53
N SER A 56 14.46 -9.25 -4.47
CA SER A 56 14.84 -8.02 -3.76
C SER A 56 15.87 -7.22 -4.54
N PHE A 57 15.76 -5.89 -4.49
CA PHE A 57 16.77 -5.01 -5.06
C PHE A 57 18.07 -5.03 -4.23
N GLN A 58 19.21 -4.98 -4.91
CA GLN A 58 20.49 -4.72 -4.26
C GLN A 58 20.69 -3.21 -4.05
N PRO A 59 21.49 -2.79 -3.06
CA PRO A 59 21.87 -1.38 -2.92
C PRO A 59 22.53 -0.87 -4.21
N GLY A 60 21.99 0.21 -4.78
CA GLY A 60 22.47 0.79 -6.04
C GLY A 60 21.88 0.18 -7.32
N ASP A 61 20.97 -0.79 -7.23
CA ASP A 61 20.30 -1.39 -8.40
C ASP A 61 19.47 -0.33 -9.16
N GLU A 62 19.73 -0.20 -10.46
CA GLU A 62 19.04 0.76 -11.34
C GLU A 62 17.53 0.54 -11.35
N ARG A 63 17.07 -0.71 -11.26
CA ARG A 63 15.64 -1.04 -11.22
C ARG A 63 14.97 -0.51 -9.95
N ALA A 64 15.69 -0.50 -8.82
CA ALA A 64 15.21 0.08 -7.58
C ALA A 64 15.06 1.59 -7.70
N ARG A 65 16.05 2.24 -8.34
CA ARG A 65 16.06 3.69 -8.57
C ARG A 65 14.93 4.10 -9.51
N GLU A 66 14.70 3.34 -10.58
CA GLU A 66 13.61 3.59 -11.51
C GLU A 66 12.25 3.37 -10.86
N ALA A 67 12.07 2.27 -10.12
CA ALA A 67 10.83 1.99 -9.38
C ALA A 67 10.54 3.10 -8.35
N GLY A 68 11.56 3.55 -7.60
CA GLY A 68 11.44 4.67 -6.67
C GLY A 68 11.09 5.99 -7.37
N ARG A 69 11.74 6.30 -8.50
CA ARG A 69 11.43 7.49 -9.32
C ARG A 69 9.98 7.45 -9.83
N LYS A 70 9.51 6.30 -10.32
CA LYS A 70 8.13 6.11 -10.80
C LYS A 70 7.12 6.26 -9.66
N GLY A 71 7.40 5.68 -8.50
CA GLY A 71 6.57 5.84 -7.30
C GLY A 71 6.49 7.29 -6.83
N GLY A 72 7.62 8.01 -6.83
CA GLY A 72 7.65 9.43 -6.47
C GLY A 72 6.91 10.33 -7.47
N ARG A 73 6.93 10.01 -8.77
CA ARG A 73 6.14 10.73 -9.78
C ARG A 73 4.64 10.55 -9.58
N ALA A 74 4.18 9.32 -9.31
CA ALA A 74 2.76 9.04 -9.05
C ALA A 74 2.20 9.76 -7.81
N THR A 75 3.07 10.22 -6.90
CA THR A 75 2.69 11.04 -5.74
C THR A 75 2.90 12.54 -5.95
N GLY A 76 3.49 12.94 -7.07
CA GLY A 76 3.85 14.32 -7.40
C GLY A 76 2.95 15.00 -8.43
N ASP A 77 1.99 14.27 -9.04
CA ASP A 77 0.99 14.84 -9.95
C ASP A 77 -0.13 15.54 -9.16
N VAL A 78 0.22 16.63 -8.47
CA VAL A 78 -0.73 17.61 -7.92
C VAL A 78 -0.48 18.93 -8.64
N ASP A 79 -1.45 19.31 -9.48
CA ASP A 79 -1.67 20.59 -10.16
C ASP A 79 -0.49 21.21 -10.94
N GLU A 80 -0.53 21.04 -12.27
CA GLU A 80 -0.03 22.08 -13.19
C GLU A 80 -0.99 23.29 -13.09
N PRO A 81 -0.52 24.49 -12.72
CA PRO A 81 -1.33 25.69 -12.95
C PRO A 81 -1.34 25.98 -14.46
N GLU A 82 -2.53 25.90 -15.08
CA GLU A 82 -2.79 26.54 -16.36
C GLU A 82 -2.59 28.07 -16.22
N GLU A 83 -2.07 28.68 -17.30
CA GLU A 83 -1.53 30.05 -17.48
C GLU A 83 -1.96 31.18 -16.52
#